data_AF-A0A7S4VQX7-F1
#
_entry.id   AF-A0A7S4VQX7-F1
#
_cell.length_a   1.000
_cell.length_b   1.000
_cell.length_c   1.000
_cell.angle_alpha   90.00
_cell.angle_beta   90.00
_cell.angle_gamma   90.00
#
_symmetry.space_group_name_H-M   'P 1'
#
loop_
_entity.id
_entity.type
_entity.pdbx_description
1 polymer ?
#
loop_
_entity_poly.entity_id
_entity_poly.type
_entity_poly.pdbx_seq_one_letter_code
_entity_poly.pdbx_strand_id
1 'polypeptide(L)'
;MPARVPAAAAVGAHRGRPPVAFMAEYVGECCWILSEMTWILLIPEACIPTGILAILLLGGLGARTCRYAGGRSPTCSTGGCKRLTQWLPPVLQVSWLLTNFTWMFLELLWDTPDQQTPWRRTPMAGEHEDLYDEAQFYCVLTFLVTPTVWSLAVAALFLRGCRRLQDGPGRCWRSCRPACALFCQAGYISSWALMDAVWAAGLLWFSMVSCVLTIILIAANAAWETGLGLGGFDRTDFVWVLWTLANAGWIVDELSAGDDLTLRYVSAGFALASFVVLLCSWHQAVARHIIRSGCTDGASWLGERCIPEPQAEAPACLGA
;
A
#
# COMPACT_ATOMS: atom_id res chain seq x y z
N MET A 1 19.47 6.14 27.22
CA MET A 1 18.24 6.60 26.54
C MET A 1 18.67 7.54 25.42
N PRO A 2 18.53 7.17 24.14
CA PRO A 2 18.79 8.12 23.07
C PRO A 2 17.72 9.21 23.11
N ALA A 3 18.14 10.47 23.00
CA ALA A 3 17.27 11.63 23.03
C ALA A 3 16.29 11.56 21.85
N ARG A 4 14.99 11.66 22.12
CA ARG A 4 13.98 11.89 21.09
C ARG A 4 14.26 13.26 20.47
N VAL A 5 14.86 13.28 19.29
CA VAL A 5 14.89 14.50 18.48
C VAL A 5 13.43 14.83 18.14
N PRO A 6 12.89 15.98 18.57
CA PRO A 6 11.54 16.35 18.22
C PRO A 6 11.46 16.47 16.69
N ALA A 7 10.53 15.76 16.06
CA ALA A 7 10.33 15.75 14.61
C ALA A 7 10.24 17.17 13.99
N ALA A 8 9.83 18.16 14.79
CA ALA A 8 9.81 19.57 14.40
C ALA A 8 11.20 20.17 14.09
N ALA A 9 12.27 19.70 14.74
CA ALA A 9 13.63 20.21 14.52
C ALA A 9 14.26 19.68 13.22
N ALA A 10 13.87 18.49 12.77
CA ALA A 10 14.35 17.91 11.51
C ALA A 10 13.70 18.57 10.28
N VAL A 11 12.47 19.06 10.39
CA VAL A 11 11.74 19.71 9.28
C VAL A 11 12.33 21.09 8.94
N GLY A 12 12.95 21.78 9.91
CA GLY A 12 13.56 23.10 9.70
C GLY A 12 14.83 23.10 8.84
N ALA A 13 15.49 21.95 8.67
CA ALA A 13 16.81 21.86 8.02
C ALA A 13 16.77 21.37 6.56
N HIS A 14 15.66 20.81 6.08
CA HIS A 14 15.57 20.26 4.72
C HIS A 14 14.98 21.28 3.73
N ARG A 15 15.81 22.21 3.23
CA ARG A 15 15.47 23.15 2.14
C ARG A 15 15.55 22.55 0.73
N GLY A 16 15.59 21.22 0.59
CA GLY A 16 15.54 20.55 -0.71
C GLY A 16 14.10 20.40 -1.19
N ARG A 17 13.80 20.78 -2.44
CA ARG A 17 12.52 20.42 -3.06
C ARG A 17 12.42 18.90 -3.14
N PRO A 18 11.29 18.27 -2.78
CA PRO A 18 11.15 16.83 -2.94
C PRO A 18 11.30 16.44 -4.41
N PRO A 19 11.82 15.24 -4.71
CA PRO A 19 11.91 14.77 -6.08
C PRO A 19 10.55 14.81 -6.77
N VAL A 20 10.51 15.20 -8.05
CA VAL A 20 9.28 15.21 -8.87
C VAL A 20 8.59 13.84 -8.86
N ALA A 21 9.39 12.76 -8.80
CA ALA A 21 8.87 11.40 -8.69
C ALA A 21 8.04 11.20 -7.41
N PHE A 22 8.54 11.64 -6.26
CA PHE A 22 7.80 11.54 -4.99
C PHE A 22 6.55 12.44 -4.99
N MET A 23 6.65 13.66 -5.53
CA MET A 23 5.49 14.54 -5.68
C MET A 23 4.38 13.87 -6.50
N ALA A 24 4.75 13.23 -7.62
CA ALA A 24 3.81 12.54 -8.48
C ALA A 24 3.21 11.30 -7.79
N GLU A 25 3.98 10.56 -6.98
CA GLU A 25 3.47 9.42 -6.19
C GLU A 25 2.40 9.88 -5.20
N TYR A 26 2.72 10.90 -4.41
CA TYR A 26 1.80 11.47 -3.42
C TYR A 26 0.53 12.04 -4.05
N VAL A 27 0.64 12.76 -5.18
CA VAL A 27 -0.53 13.24 -5.93
C VAL A 27 -1.32 12.07 -6.49
N GLY A 28 -0.66 11.00 -6.95
CA GLY A 28 -1.31 9.77 -7.38
C GLY A 28 -2.13 9.12 -6.27
N GLU A 29 -1.60 9.02 -5.05
CA GLU A 29 -2.33 8.54 -3.86
C GLU A 29 -3.54 9.43 -3.54
N CYS A 30 -3.37 10.75 -3.60
CA CYS A 30 -4.47 11.70 -3.41
C CYS A 30 -5.58 11.49 -4.46
N CYS A 31 -5.20 11.34 -5.73
CA CYS A 31 -6.13 11.08 -6.82
C CYS A 31 -6.84 9.73 -6.65
N TRP A 32 -6.15 8.70 -6.15
CA TRP A 32 -6.75 7.39 -5.89
C TRP A 32 -7.83 7.46 -4.81
N ILE A 33 -7.52 8.04 -3.65
CA ILE A 33 -8.50 8.16 -2.55
C ILE A 33 -9.69 9.03 -2.99
N LEU A 34 -9.43 10.10 -3.75
CA LEU A 34 -10.49 10.93 -4.32
C LEU A 34 -11.38 10.13 -5.28
N SER A 35 -10.78 9.31 -6.16
CA SER A 35 -11.50 8.41 -7.07
C SER A 35 -12.45 7.50 -6.31
N GLU A 36 -11.92 6.76 -5.33
CA GLU A 36 -12.65 5.85 -4.45
C GLU A 36 -13.80 6.56 -3.71
N MET A 37 -13.52 7.70 -3.08
CA MET A 37 -14.55 8.49 -2.39
C MET A 37 -15.69 8.87 -3.35
N THR A 38 -15.36 9.30 -4.56
CA THR A 38 -16.36 9.70 -5.56
C THR A 38 -17.05 8.52 -6.24
N TRP A 39 -16.44 7.34 -6.24
CA TRP A 39 -17.05 6.09 -6.70
C TRP A 39 -18.04 5.54 -5.69
N ILE A 40 -17.72 5.54 -4.39
CA ILE A 40 -18.69 5.21 -3.32
C ILE A 40 -19.92 6.13 -3.46
N LEU A 41 -19.69 7.39 -3.83
CA LEU A 41 -20.75 8.36 -4.12
C LEU A 41 -21.27 8.27 -5.56
N LEU A 42 -20.88 7.35 -6.42
CA LEU A 42 -21.39 7.23 -7.80
C LEU A 42 -21.36 8.56 -8.58
N ILE A 43 -20.23 9.28 -8.52
CA ILE A 43 -19.96 10.54 -9.24
C ILE A 43 -18.90 10.29 -10.32
N PRO A 44 -19.28 9.78 -11.52
CA PRO A 44 -18.32 9.34 -12.52
C PRO A 44 -17.40 10.45 -13.03
N GLU A 45 -17.88 11.68 -13.10
CA GLU A 45 -17.14 12.84 -13.62
C GLU A 45 -15.96 13.25 -12.74
N ALA A 46 -15.95 12.84 -11.47
CA ALA A 46 -14.82 12.99 -10.57
C ALA A 46 -14.03 11.68 -10.44
N CYS A 47 -14.72 10.55 -10.32
CA CYS A 47 -14.09 9.24 -10.16
C CYS A 47 -13.18 8.88 -11.33
N ILE A 48 -13.71 8.89 -12.56
CA ILE A 48 -12.99 8.38 -13.73
C ILE A 48 -11.71 9.19 -14.01
N PRO A 49 -11.74 10.54 -14.08
CA PRO A 49 -10.52 11.30 -14.36
C PRO A 49 -9.47 11.18 -13.26
N THR A 50 -9.89 11.10 -12.00
CA THR A 50 -8.95 10.99 -10.87
C THR A 50 -8.35 9.59 -10.77
N GLY A 51 -9.13 8.53 -11.03
CA GLY A 51 -8.62 7.16 -11.12
C GLY A 51 -7.63 6.97 -12.27
N ILE A 52 -7.93 7.50 -13.47
CA ILE A 52 -6.98 7.49 -14.61
C ILE A 52 -5.69 8.22 -14.21
N LEU A 53 -5.78 9.39 -13.60
CA LEU A 53 -4.61 10.16 -13.18
C LEU A 53 -3.79 9.40 -12.12
N ALA A 54 -4.44 8.75 -11.16
CA ALA A 54 -3.79 7.91 -10.16
C ALA A 54 -3.00 6.76 -10.83
N ILE A 55 -3.60 6.05 -11.79
CA ILE A 55 -2.94 4.98 -12.55
C ILE A 55 -1.72 5.51 -13.31
N LEU A 56 -1.85 6.64 -13.99
CA LEU A 56 -0.74 7.21 -14.78
C LEU A 56 0.42 7.65 -13.87
N LEU A 57 0.12 8.27 -12.72
CA LEU A 57 1.13 8.74 -11.78
C LEU A 57 1.79 7.57 -11.05
N LEU A 58 1.02 6.68 -10.41
CA LEU A 58 1.56 5.55 -9.65
C LEU A 58 2.19 4.50 -10.57
N GLY A 59 1.56 4.19 -11.71
CA GLY A 59 2.06 3.26 -12.72
C GLY A 59 3.30 3.76 -13.46
N GLY A 60 3.30 5.03 -13.88
CA GLY A 60 4.44 5.66 -14.54
C GLY A 60 5.68 5.72 -13.64
N LEU A 61 5.48 5.88 -12.33
CA LEU A 61 6.55 5.90 -11.35
C LEU A 61 7.03 4.51 -10.97
N GLY A 62 6.13 3.54 -10.82
CA GLY A 62 6.48 2.12 -10.62
C GLY A 62 7.37 1.59 -11.75
N ALA A 63 7.06 1.94 -13.00
CA ALA A 63 7.88 1.60 -14.16
C ALA A 63 9.27 2.27 -14.12
N ARG A 64 9.38 3.47 -13.53
CA ARG A 64 10.63 4.22 -13.41
C ARG A 64 11.51 3.69 -12.27
N THR A 65 10.94 3.45 -11.09
CA THR A 65 11.66 2.87 -9.95
C THR A 65 12.19 1.47 -10.28
N CYS A 66 11.43 0.65 -11.01
CA CYS A 66 11.90 -0.65 -11.51
C CYS A 66 13.09 -0.54 -12.48
N ARG A 67 13.18 0.51 -13.30
CA ARG A 67 14.31 0.74 -14.23
C ARG A 67 15.57 1.26 -13.52
N TYR A 68 15.43 2.12 -12.50
CA TYR A 68 16.58 2.76 -11.84
C TYR A 68 17.11 2.00 -10.61
N ALA A 69 16.30 1.18 -9.94
CA ALA A 69 16.74 0.35 -8.80
C ALA A 69 17.77 -0.74 -9.20
N GLY A 70 17.90 -1.03 -10.49
CA GLY A 70 18.96 -1.89 -11.03
C GLY A 70 20.37 -1.29 -10.98
N GLY A 71 20.52 -0.01 -10.62
CA GLY A 71 21.77 0.74 -10.79
C GLY A 71 22.79 0.64 -9.66
N ARG A 72 22.45 0.93 -8.39
CA ARG A 72 23.46 1.12 -7.34
C ARG A 72 22.88 0.89 -5.95
N SER A 73 23.21 -0.23 -5.31
CA SER A 73 23.26 -0.26 -3.84
C SER A 73 24.23 -1.38 -3.38
N PRO A 74 25.25 -1.08 -2.56
CA PRO A 74 26.49 -1.88 -2.48
C PRO A 74 26.40 -3.05 -1.48
N THR A 75 25.29 -3.23 -0.78
CA THR A 75 25.20 -4.12 0.38
C THR A 75 24.12 -5.18 0.19
N CYS A 76 24.44 -6.23 -0.59
CA CYS A 76 23.90 -7.61 -0.47
C CYS A 76 24.39 -8.44 -1.67
N SER A 77 25.25 -9.44 -1.43
CA SER A 77 25.99 -10.23 -2.42
C SER A 77 25.17 -11.25 -3.24
N THR A 78 23.83 -11.16 -3.26
CA THR A 78 22.97 -12.02 -4.10
C THR A 78 21.97 -11.18 -4.87
N GLY A 79 22.37 -10.67 -6.05
CA GLY A 79 21.63 -9.68 -6.84
C GLY A 79 20.21 -10.06 -7.31
N GLY A 80 19.83 -11.35 -7.28
CA GLY A 80 18.49 -11.80 -7.67
C GLY A 80 17.39 -11.50 -6.64
N CYS A 81 17.62 -11.78 -5.35
CA CYS A 81 16.63 -11.55 -4.28
C CYS A 81 16.37 -10.06 -4.04
N LYS A 82 17.40 -9.22 -4.25
CA LYS A 82 17.29 -7.76 -4.12
C LYS A 82 16.40 -7.16 -5.20
N ARG A 83 16.48 -7.67 -6.43
CA ARG A 83 15.61 -7.22 -7.51
C ARG A 83 14.15 -7.54 -7.18
N LEU A 84 13.83 -8.80 -6.87
CA LEU A 84 12.45 -9.23 -6.59
C LEU A 84 11.77 -8.39 -5.51
N THR A 85 12.44 -8.19 -4.36
CA THR A 85 11.89 -7.40 -3.24
C THR A 85 11.71 -5.92 -3.56
N GLN A 86 12.39 -5.38 -4.56
CA GLN A 86 12.29 -3.97 -4.95
C GLN A 86 11.26 -3.70 -6.06
N TRP A 87 11.16 -4.56 -7.08
CA TRP A 87 10.24 -4.31 -8.20
C TRP A 87 8.87 -4.95 -8.00
N LEU A 88 8.77 -6.01 -7.20
CA LEU A 88 7.51 -6.73 -7.04
C LEU A 88 6.42 -5.88 -6.36
N PRO A 89 6.66 -5.17 -5.24
CA PRO A 89 5.60 -4.39 -4.60
C PRO A 89 4.97 -3.34 -5.54
N PRO A 90 5.74 -2.52 -6.29
CA PRO A 90 5.17 -1.61 -7.27
C PRO A 90 4.39 -2.31 -8.39
N VAL A 91 4.87 -3.47 -8.88
CA VAL A 91 4.14 -4.23 -9.91
C VAL A 91 2.81 -4.76 -9.39
N LEU A 92 2.80 -5.30 -8.17
CA LEU A 92 1.57 -5.76 -7.52
C LEU A 92 0.59 -4.60 -7.30
N GLN A 93 1.08 -3.44 -6.85
CA GLN A 93 0.28 -2.25 -6.64
C GLN A 93 -0.38 -1.78 -7.94
N VAL A 94 0.39 -1.68 -9.03
CA VAL A 94 -0.13 -1.23 -10.33
C VAL A 94 -1.10 -2.24 -10.93
N SER A 95 -0.80 -3.53 -10.80
CA SER A 95 -1.70 -4.60 -11.25
C SER A 95 -3.04 -4.52 -10.53
N TRP A 96 -3.01 -4.42 -9.20
CA TRP A 96 -4.21 -4.25 -8.38
C TRP A 96 -4.98 -2.98 -8.76
N LEU A 97 -4.30 -1.83 -8.86
CA LEU A 97 -4.91 -0.54 -9.19
C LEU A 97 -5.64 -0.56 -10.53
N LEU A 98 -5.03 -1.19 -11.55
CA LEU A 98 -5.64 -1.33 -12.87
C LEU A 98 -6.90 -2.20 -12.83
N THR A 99 -6.84 -3.34 -12.14
CA THR A 99 -8.00 -4.22 -11.98
C THR A 99 -9.10 -3.54 -11.20
N ASN A 100 -8.78 -2.89 -10.07
CA ASN A 100 -9.76 -2.24 -9.22
C ASN A 100 -10.46 -1.10 -9.95
N PHE A 101 -9.70 -0.23 -10.61
CA PHE A 101 -10.30 0.85 -11.40
C PHE A 101 -11.15 0.33 -12.56
N THR A 102 -10.74 -0.76 -13.20
CA THR A 102 -11.54 -1.39 -14.26
C THR A 102 -12.86 -1.88 -13.69
N TRP A 103 -12.84 -2.60 -12.57
CA TRP A 103 -14.05 -3.08 -11.92
C TRP A 103 -14.97 -1.92 -11.47
N MET A 104 -14.44 -0.92 -10.76
CA MET A 104 -15.19 0.29 -10.37
C MET A 104 -15.80 1.00 -11.60
N PHE A 105 -15.06 1.09 -12.70
CA PHE A 105 -15.55 1.71 -13.93
C PHE A 105 -16.72 0.93 -14.53
N LEU A 106 -16.65 -0.40 -14.52
CA LEU A 106 -17.69 -1.27 -15.06
C LEU A 106 -18.97 -1.22 -14.22
N GLU A 107 -18.84 -1.13 -12.90
CA GLU A 107 -19.98 -0.91 -12.00
C GLU A 107 -20.68 0.43 -12.32
N LEU A 108 -19.91 1.54 -12.42
CA LEU A 108 -20.51 2.83 -12.82
C LEU A 108 -21.13 2.80 -14.22
N LEU A 109 -20.64 1.93 -15.11
CA LEU A 109 -21.06 1.86 -16.50
C LEU A 109 -22.34 1.05 -16.68
N TRP A 110 -22.46 -0.10 -16.01
CA TRP A 110 -23.47 -1.12 -16.28
C TRP A 110 -24.29 -1.55 -15.07
N ASP A 111 -23.84 -1.27 -13.85
CA ASP A 111 -24.53 -1.69 -12.63
C ASP A 111 -25.48 -0.61 -12.11
N THR A 112 -26.69 -1.02 -11.76
CA THR A 112 -27.73 -0.14 -11.22
C THR A 112 -27.77 -0.33 -9.70
N PRO A 113 -27.46 0.70 -8.88
CA PRO A 113 -27.54 0.57 -7.43
C PRO A 113 -28.99 0.36 -6.98
N ASP A 114 -29.18 -0.45 -5.93
CA ASP A 114 -30.51 -0.70 -5.34
C ASP A 114 -31.17 0.61 -4.88
N GLN A 115 -30.37 1.52 -4.30
CA GLN A 115 -30.78 2.87 -3.96
C GLN A 115 -30.00 3.91 -4.76
N GLN A 116 -30.74 4.64 -5.59
CA GLN A 116 -30.18 5.72 -6.37
C GLN A 116 -29.78 6.92 -5.51
N THR A 117 -28.59 7.43 -5.79
CA THR A 117 -28.09 8.68 -5.21
C THR A 117 -28.88 9.90 -5.73
N PRO A 118 -28.84 11.05 -5.05
CA PRO A 118 -29.59 12.25 -5.48
C PRO A 118 -29.25 12.75 -6.88
N TRP A 119 -28.03 12.48 -7.38
CA TRP A 119 -27.59 12.92 -8.72
C TRP A 119 -27.93 11.93 -9.84
N ARG A 120 -28.25 10.66 -9.54
CA ARG A 120 -28.72 9.64 -10.51
C ARG A 120 -27.88 9.55 -11.78
N ARG A 121 -26.57 9.33 -11.62
CA ARG A 121 -25.60 9.33 -12.73
C ARG A 121 -25.17 7.95 -13.20
N THR A 122 -25.59 6.90 -12.50
CA THR A 122 -25.27 5.51 -12.80
C THR A 122 -26.57 4.70 -12.98
N PRO A 123 -26.57 3.68 -13.86
CA PRO A 123 -25.48 3.31 -14.76
C PRO A 123 -25.31 4.35 -15.89
N MET A 124 -24.08 4.58 -16.35
CA MET A 124 -23.80 5.56 -17.41
C MET A 124 -24.26 5.11 -18.79
N ALA A 125 -24.29 3.80 -19.07
CA ALA A 125 -24.62 3.23 -20.38
C ALA A 125 -25.92 2.39 -20.37
N GLY A 126 -26.71 2.50 -19.30
CA GLY A 126 -27.83 1.62 -19.02
C GLY A 126 -27.41 0.33 -18.34
N GLU A 127 -28.39 -0.38 -17.79
CA GLU A 127 -28.18 -1.63 -17.06
C GLU A 127 -27.91 -2.79 -18.01
N HIS A 128 -26.82 -3.53 -17.76
CA HIS A 128 -26.43 -4.72 -18.53
C HIS A 128 -25.84 -5.79 -17.61
N GLU A 129 -26.71 -6.46 -16.85
CA GLU A 129 -26.35 -7.47 -15.84
C GLU A 129 -25.42 -8.56 -16.40
N ASP A 130 -25.74 -9.16 -17.56
CA ASP A 130 -24.92 -10.19 -18.19
C ASP A 130 -23.47 -9.74 -18.45
N LEU A 131 -23.28 -8.49 -18.90
CA LEU A 131 -21.95 -7.94 -19.19
C LEU A 131 -21.20 -7.60 -17.91
N TYR A 132 -21.92 -7.11 -16.91
CA TYR A 132 -21.35 -6.81 -15.60
C TYR A 132 -20.88 -8.08 -14.90
N ASP A 133 -21.71 -9.13 -14.85
CA ASP A 133 -21.39 -10.43 -14.26
C ASP A 133 -20.17 -11.09 -14.92
N GLU A 134 -20.12 -11.09 -16.26
CA GLU A 134 -18.98 -11.63 -17.01
C GLU A 134 -17.70 -10.86 -16.66
N ALA A 135 -17.77 -9.53 -16.62
CA ALA A 135 -16.61 -8.70 -16.35
C ALA A 135 -16.17 -8.77 -14.87
N GLN A 136 -17.13 -8.86 -13.94
CA GLN A 136 -16.88 -9.10 -12.50
C GLN A 136 -16.16 -10.42 -12.29
N PHE A 137 -16.57 -11.50 -12.96
CA PHE A 137 -15.86 -12.78 -12.92
C PHE A 137 -14.40 -12.65 -13.36
N TYR A 138 -14.13 -11.96 -14.47
CA TYR A 138 -12.75 -11.72 -14.91
C TYR A 138 -11.95 -10.83 -13.95
N CYS A 139 -12.59 -9.84 -13.32
CA CYS A 139 -11.97 -9.00 -12.28
C CYS A 139 -11.59 -9.85 -11.07
N VAL A 140 -12.47 -10.72 -10.57
CA VAL A 140 -12.18 -11.66 -9.46
C VAL A 140 -10.94 -12.51 -9.78
N LEU A 141 -10.88 -13.13 -10.96
CA LEU A 141 -9.72 -13.92 -11.38
C LEU A 141 -8.43 -13.10 -11.40
N THR A 142 -8.52 -11.85 -11.88
CA THR A 142 -7.36 -10.95 -11.97
C THR A 142 -6.92 -10.46 -10.60
N PHE A 143 -7.85 -10.13 -9.70
CA PHE A 143 -7.54 -9.78 -8.31
C PHE A 143 -6.80 -10.90 -7.59
N LEU A 144 -7.17 -12.17 -7.83
CA LEU A 144 -6.50 -13.35 -7.24
C LEU A 144 -5.05 -13.55 -7.73
N VAL A 145 -4.64 -12.94 -8.85
CA VAL A 145 -3.25 -13.02 -9.33
C VAL A 145 -2.29 -12.36 -8.33
N THR A 146 -2.63 -11.18 -7.83
CA THR A 146 -1.79 -10.41 -6.89
C THR A 146 -1.41 -11.20 -5.63
N PRO A 147 -2.37 -11.73 -4.82
CA PRO A 147 -2.05 -12.50 -3.63
C PRO A 147 -1.37 -13.83 -3.95
N THR A 148 -1.69 -14.45 -5.10
CA THR A 148 -1.03 -15.68 -5.53
C THR A 148 0.46 -15.44 -5.84
N VAL A 149 0.77 -14.43 -6.66
CA VAL A 149 2.16 -14.08 -7.02
C VAL A 149 2.95 -13.65 -5.79
N TRP A 150 2.36 -12.83 -4.91
CA TRP A 150 2.97 -12.44 -3.65
C TRP A 150 3.28 -13.65 -2.76
N SER A 151 2.30 -14.53 -2.53
CA SER A 151 2.46 -15.72 -1.68
C SER A 151 3.55 -16.64 -2.20
N LEU A 152 3.57 -16.90 -3.52
CA LEU A 152 4.60 -17.69 -4.18
C LEU A 152 5.99 -17.05 -4.04
N ALA A 153 6.10 -15.73 -4.16
CA ALA A 153 7.36 -15.01 -3.99
C ALA A 153 7.87 -15.08 -2.55
N VAL A 154 7.01 -14.86 -1.55
CA VAL A 154 7.35 -15.00 -0.13
C VAL A 154 7.77 -16.43 0.18
N ALA A 155 7.00 -17.43 -0.25
CA ALA A 155 7.32 -18.85 -0.06
C ALA A 155 8.66 -19.23 -0.72
N ALA A 156 8.90 -18.78 -1.95
CA ALA A 156 10.15 -19.05 -2.65
C ALA A 156 11.36 -18.43 -1.94
N LEU A 157 11.24 -17.18 -1.45
CA LEU A 157 12.29 -16.53 -0.68
C LEU A 157 12.52 -17.21 0.66
N PHE A 158 11.46 -17.62 1.36
CA PHE A 158 11.54 -18.32 2.63
C PHE A 158 12.20 -19.69 2.47
N LEU A 159 11.74 -20.52 1.51
CA LEU A 159 12.33 -21.82 1.22
C LEU A 159 13.80 -21.72 0.80
N ARG A 160 14.15 -20.69 0.02
CA ARG A 160 15.56 -20.40 -0.34
C ARG A 160 16.39 -20.01 0.89
N GLY A 161 15.82 -19.24 1.81
CA GLY A 161 16.44 -18.93 3.09
C GLY A 161 16.66 -20.19 3.92
N CYS A 162 15.65 -21.06 3.99
CA CYS A 162 15.72 -22.32 4.72
C CYS A 162 16.75 -23.30 4.15
N ARG A 163 16.92 -23.38 2.83
CA ARG A 163 17.97 -24.23 2.22
C ARG A 163 19.39 -23.80 2.61
N ARG A 164 19.59 -22.52 2.97
CA ARG A 164 20.89 -21.98 3.43
C ARG A 164 21.10 -22.15 4.94
N LEU A 165 20.12 -22.69 5.67
CA LEU A 165 20.25 -23.05 7.09
C LEU A 165 21.23 -24.20 7.33
N GLN A 166 21.51 -24.99 6.30
CA GLN A 166 22.46 -26.10 6.38
C GLN A 166 23.88 -25.63 6.79
N ASP A 167 24.17 -24.33 6.70
CA ASP A 167 25.44 -23.73 7.09
C ASP A 167 25.47 -23.19 8.55
N GLY A 168 24.42 -23.39 9.37
CA GLY A 168 24.41 -23.13 10.81
C GLY A 168 23.32 -22.16 11.34
N PRO A 169 22.94 -22.26 12.63
CA PRO A 169 21.73 -21.64 13.20
C PRO A 169 21.76 -20.10 13.23
N GLY A 170 22.93 -19.47 13.43
CA GLY A 170 23.05 -18.00 13.43
C GLY A 170 22.83 -17.32 12.07
N ARG A 171 22.82 -18.09 10.97
CA ARG A 171 22.54 -17.59 9.61
C ARG A 171 21.05 -17.66 9.24
N CYS A 172 20.21 -18.24 10.10
CA CYS A 172 18.77 -18.43 9.88
C CYS A 172 18.03 -17.13 9.59
N TRP A 173 18.06 -16.21 10.56
CA TRP A 173 17.32 -14.96 10.47
C TRP A 173 17.76 -14.10 9.29
N ARG A 174 19.07 -13.99 9.05
CA ARG A 174 19.62 -13.21 7.93
C ARG A 174 19.21 -13.78 6.56
N SER A 175 19.03 -15.09 6.47
CA SER A 175 18.67 -15.77 5.22
C SER A 175 17.18 -15.64 4.89
N CYS A 176 16.31 -15.57 5.91
CA CYS A 176 14.86 -15.37 5.73
C CYS A 176 14.45 -13.89 5.70
N ARG A 177 15.34 -12.96 6.08
CA ARG A 177 15.08 -11.51 6.07
C ARG A 177 14.42 -10.98 4.78
N PRO A 178 14.79 -11.41 3.56
CA PRO A 178 14.12 -10.94 2.34
C PRO A 178 12.65 -11.35 2.24
N ALA A 179 12.29 -12.53 2.75
CA ALA A 179 10.90 -12.99 2.79
C ALA A 179 10.09 -12.15 3.78
N CYS A 180 10.64 -11.90 4.98
CA CYS A 180 10.01 -11.00 5.97
C CYS A 180 9.86 -9.58 5.42
N ALA A 181 10.87 -9.06 4.71
CA ALA A 181 10.80 -7.75 4.08
C ALA A 181 9.66 -7.66 3.08
N LEU A 182 9.54 -8.63 2.17
CA LEU A 182 8.47 -8.66 1.17
C LEU A 182 7.10 -8.83 1.82
N PHE A 183 7.00 -9.65 2.86
CA PHE A 183 5.77 -9.84 3.63
C PHE A 183 5.29 -8.52 4.23
N CYS A 184 6.17 -7.77 4.90
CA CYS A 184 5.80 -6.49 5.50
C CYS A 184 5.53 -5.41 4.44
N GLN A 185 6.33 -5.34 3.38
CA GLN A 185 6.27 -4.24 2.40
C GLN A 185 5.12 -4.37 1.38
N ALA A 186 4.68 -5.59 1.08
CA ALA A 186 3.68 -5.85 0.04
C ALA A 186 2.48 -6.66 0.54
N GLY A 187 2.49 -7.14 1.79
CA GLY A 187 1.40 -7.94 2.33
C GLY A 187 0.07 -7.20 2.33
N TYR A 188 0.05 -5.91 2.66
CA TYR A 188 -1.18 -5.13 2.66
C TYR A 188 -1.75 -4.94 1.24
N ILE A 189 -0.91 -4.82 0.21
CA ILE A 189 -1.35 -4.76 -1.20
C ILE A 189 -1.99 -6.10 -1.60
N SER A 190 -1.37 -7.19 -1.19
CA SER A 190 -1.91 -8.54 -1.40
C SER A 190 -3.26 -8.72 -0.70
N SER A 191 -3.44 -8.16 0.50
CA SER A 191 -4.70 -8.28 1.23
C SER A 191 -5.78 -7.33 0.69
N TRP A 192 -5.44 -6.18 0.12
CA TRP A 192 -6.37 -5.34 -0.67
C TRP A 192 -6.91 -6.12 -1.86
N ALA A 193 -6.03 -6.67 -2.70
CA ALA A 193 -6.47 -7.45 -3.85
C ALA A 193 -7.29 -8.69 -3.44
N LEU A 194 -6.94 -9.34 -2.32
CA LEU A 194 -7.75 -10.44 -1.80
C LEU A 194 -9.13 -9.97 -1.33
N MET A 195 -9.21 -8.85 -0.61
CA MET A 195 -10.46 -8.22 -0.17
C MET A 195 -11.38 -7.96 -1.36
N ASP A 196 -10.87 -7.36 -2.44
CA ASP A 196 -11.67 -7.06 -3.63
C ASP A 196 -12.11 -8.33 -4.37
N ALA A 197 -11.23 -9.34 -4.46
CA ALA A 197 -11.58 -10.63 -5.07
C ALA A 197 -12.76 -11.31 -4.35
N VAL A 198 -12.73 -11.34 -3.01
CA VAL A 198 -13.77 -12.01 -2.23
C VAL A 198 -15.02 -11.14 -2.10
N TRP A 199 -14.88 -9.82 -2.13
CA TRP A 199 -16.01 -8.90 -2.22
C TRP A 199 -16.74 -9.03 -3.54
N ALA A 200 -16.04 -8.93 -4.67
CA ALA A 200 -16.61 -9.17 -6.00
C ALA A 200 -17.11 -10.62 -6.18
N ALA A 201 -16.81 -11.55 -5.28
CA ALA A 201 -17.41 -12.89 -5.24
C ALA A 201 -18.64 -12.98 -4.30
N GLY A 202 -19.08 -11.87 -3.70
CA GLY A 202 -20.21 -11.82 -2.76
C GLY A 202 -19.92 -12.40 -1.38
N LEU A 203 -18.65 -12.51 -0.97
CA LEU A 203 -18.24 -13.22 0.25
C LEU A 203 -17.94 -12.28 1.42
N LEU A 204 -18.98 -11.65 1.99
CA LEU A 204 -18.89 -10.63 3.06
C LEU A 204 -17.86 -10.94 4.16
N TRP A 205 -17.97 -12.09 4.83
CA TRP A 205 -17.10 -12.42 5.96
C TRP A 205 -15.63 -12.53 5.57
N PHE A 206 -15.34 -13.06 4.39
CA PHE A 206 -13.98 -13.17 3.89
C PHE A 206 -13.40 -11.80 3.53
N SER A 207 -14.23 -10.90 2.99
CA SER A 207 -13.84 -9.50 2.74
C SER A 207 -13.48 -8.81 4.05
N MET A 208 -14.34 -8.91 5.07
CA MET A 208 -14.11 -8.30 6.38
C MET A 208 -12.86 -8.82 7.09
N VAL A 209 -12.61 -10.13 7.02
CA VAL A 209 -11.36 -10.72 7.52
C VAL A 209 -10.15 -10.13 6.78
N SER A 210 -10.25 -9.98 5.45
CA SER A 210 -9.19 -9.36 4.64
C SER A 210 -8.96 -7.88 4.97
N CYS A 211 -10.00 -7.12 5.31
CA CYS A 211 -9.89 -5.75 5.84
C CYS A 211 -9.09 -5.71 7.15
N VAL A 212 -9.40 -6.61 8.09
CA VAL A 212 -8.68 -6.69 9.38
C VAL A 212 -7.21 -7.08 9.16
N LEU A 213 -6.96 -8.09 8.32
CA LEU A 213 -5.59 -8.49 7.94
C LEU A 213 -4.82 -7.32 7.32
N THR A 214 -5.46 -6.55 6.44
CA THR A 214 -4.88 -5.36 5.82
C THR A 214 -4.42 -4.35 6.87
N ILE A 215 -5.26 -4.01 7.85
CA ILE A 215 -4.92 -3.06 8.92
C ILE A 215 -3.70 -3.55 9.72
N ILE A 216 -3.66 -4.84 10.04
CA ILE A 216 -2.51 -5.46 10.73
C ILE A 216 -1.25 -5.35 9.88
N LEU A 217 -1.35 -5.60 8.57
CA LEU A 217 -0.22 -5.54 7.65
C LEU A 217 0.29 -4.12 7.39
N ILE A 218 -0.59 -3.10 7.42
CA ILE A 218 -0.19 -1.68 7.42
C ILE A 218 0.67 -1.38 8.65
N ALA A 219 0.22 -1.79 9.84
CA ALA A 219 0.98 -1.60 11.07
C ALA A 219 2.31 -2.38 11.05
N ALA A 220 2.33 -3.59 10.50
CA ALA A 220 3.56 -4.37 10.31
C ALA A 220 4.52 -3.70 9.33
N ASN A 221 4.03 -3.10 8.25
CA ASN A 221 4.85 -2.33 7.32
C ASN A 221 5.49 -1.11 8.02
N ALA A 222 4.69 -0.32 8.73
CA ALA A 222 5.18 0.86 9.46
C ALA A 222 6.26 0.48 10.49
N ALA A 223 6.03 -0.62 11.23
CA ALA A 223 7.00 -1.16 12.17
C ALA A 223 8.30 -1.61 11.48
N TRP A 224 8.19 -2.27 10.32
CA TRP A 224 9.33 -2.76 9.54
C TRP A 224 10.18 -1.64 8.96
N GLU A 225 9.55 -0.63 8.38
CA GLU A 225 10.23 0.48 7.71
C GLU A 225 10.94 1.42 8.68
N THR A 226 10.33 1.68 9.84
CA THR A 226 10.88 2.61 10.84
C THR A 226 11.81 1.93 11.84
N GLY A 227 11.65 0.62 12.06
CA GLY A 227 12.34 -0.11 13.13
C GLY A 227 11.88 0.27 14.54
N LEU A 228 10.86 1.11 14.69
CA LEU A 228 10.36 1.63 15.98
C LEU A 228 9.14 0.83 16.51
N GLY A 229 8.82 -0.30 15.87
CA GLY A 229 7.58 -1.03 16.17
C GLY A 229 6.35 -0.15 15.90
N LEU A 230 5.31 -0.28 16.74
CA LEU A 230 4.10 0.55 16.64
C LEU A 230 4.36 2.05 16.88
N GLY A 231 5.50 2.41 17.50
CA GLY A 231 5.88 3.81 17.68
C GLY A 231 6.26 4.53 16.37
N GLY A 232 6.45 3.79 15.28
CA GLY A 232 6.68 4.34 13.94
C GLY A 232 5.41 4.60 13.12
N PHE A 233 4.24 4.21 13.64
CA PHE A 233 2.96 4.45 12.99
C PHE A 233 2.65 5.95 12.98
N ASP A 234 2.42 6.54 11.80
CA ASP A 234 2.14 7.97 11.65
C ASP A 234 0.85 8.24 10.86
N ARG A 235 0.60 9.51 10.51
CA ARG A 235 -0.63 9.88 9.81
C ARG A 235 -0.72 9.25 8.43
N THR A 236 0.41 9.04 7.73
CA THR A 236 0.40 8.42 6.40
C THR A 236 -0.04 6.96 6.47
N ASP A 237 0.28 6.23 7.54
CA ASP A 237 -0.25 4.88 7.77
C ASP A 237 -1.73 4.92 8.16
N PHE A 238 -2.12 5.91 8.97
CA PHE A 238 -3.51 6.08 9.39
C PHE A 238 -4.47 6.40 8.23
N VAL A 239 -4.01 7.12 7.19
CA VAL A 239 -4.74 7.34 5.94
C VAL A 239 -5.24 6.00 5.37
N TRP A 240 -4.35 5.02 5.26
CA TRP A 240 -4.67 3.71 4.70
C TRP A 240 -5.59 2.90 5.61
N VAL A 241 -5.48 3.05 6.93
CA VAL A 241 -6.45 2.45 7.87
C VAL A 241 -7.85 3.04 7.66
N LEU A 242 -7.98 4.38 7.58
CA LEU A 242 -9.27 5.03 7.31
C LEU A 242 -9.83 4.63 5.94
N TRP A 243 -8.98 4.51 4.93
CA TRP A 243 -9.37 4.06 3.60
C TRP A 243 -9.87 2.61 3.62
N THR A 244 -9.19 1.71 4.35
CA THR A 244 -9.67 0.32 4.52
C THR A 244 -10.98 0.25 5.31
N LEU A 245 -11.21 1.13 6.28
CA LEU A 245 -12.49 1.22 6.98
C LEU A 245 -13.61 1.74 6.07
N ALA A 246 -13.32 2.67 5.16
CA ALA A 246 -14.26 3.11 4.14
C ALA A 246 -14.72 1.95 3.25
N ASN A 247 -13.76 1.15 2.76
CA ASN A 247 -14.03 -0.06 1.98
C ASN A 247 -14.85 -1.08 2.78
N ALA A 248 -14.48 -1.34 4.04
CA ALA A 248 -15.22 -2.25 4.89
C ALA A 248 -16.68 -1.81 5.10
N GLY A 249 -16.91 -0.51 5.30
CA GLY A 249 -18.27 0.04 5.39
C GLY A 249 -19.05 -0.12 4.10
N TRP A 250 -18.39 0.10 2.96
CA TRP A 250 -18.99 0.00 1.63
C TRP A 250 -19.32 -1.46 1.25
N ILE A 251 -18.43 -2.41 1.53
CA ILE A 251 -18.67 -3.85 1.39
C ILE A 251 -19.88 -4.31 2.22
N VAL A 252 -19.98 -3.84 3.47
CA VAL A 252 -21.11 -4.17 4.36
C VAL A 252 -22.41 -3.60 3.80
N ASP A 253 -22.35 -2.39 3.24
CA ASP A 253 -23.50 -1.74 2.63
C ASP A 253 -24.05 -2.55 1.45
N GLU A 254 -23.19 -2.83 0.48
CA GLU A 254 -23.55 -3.55 -0.74
C GLU A 254 -23.99 -5.00 -0.45
N LEU A 255 -23.20 -5.77 0.31
CA LEU A 255 -23.45 -7.21 0.49
C LEU A 255 -24.46 -7.55 1.58
N SER A 256 -24.85 -6.61 2.45
CA SER A 256 -25.74 -6.90 3.59
C SER A 256 -26.85 -5.88 3.81
N ALA A 257 -26.69 -4.63 3.38
CA ALA A 257 -27.66 -3.57 3.65
C ALA A 257 -28.48 -3.14 2.43
N GLY A 258 -28.17 -3.65 1.23
CA GLY A 258 -28.91 -3.35 0.00
C GLY A 258 -28.74 -1.89 -0.42
N ASP A 259 -27.48 -1.46 -0.53
CA ASP A 259 -27.08 -0.08 -0.85
C ASP A 259 -27.78 1.00 -0.01
N ASP A 260 -27.79 0.87 1.30
CA ASP A 260 -28.32 1.91 2.18
C ASP A 260 -27.54 3.22 2.05
N LEU A 261 -28.22 4.27 1.59
CA LEU A 261 -27.60 5.58 1.39
C LEU A 261 -26.89 6.13 2.63
N THR A 262 -27.37 5.81 3.84
CA THR A 262 -26.72 6.25 5.09
C THR A 262 -25.36 5.60 5.25
N LEU A 263 -25.27 4.28 5.06
CA LEU A 263 -24.01 3.55 5.13
C LEU A 263 -23.06 3.98 4.01
N ARG A 264 -23.56 4.18 2.79
CA ARG A 264 -22.80 4.76 1.68
C ARG A 264 -22.16 6.11 2.06
N TYR A 265 -22.92 7.02 2.67
CA TYR A 265 -22.39 8.31 3.14
C TYR A 265 -21.39 8.18 4.29
N VAL A 266 -21.59 7.21 5.19
CA VAL A 266 -20.62 6.92 6.28
C VAL A 266 -19.30 6.43 5.68
N SER A 267 -19.35 5.51 4.73
CA SER A 267 -18.19 4.98 4.00
C SER A 267 -17.46 6.09 3.25
N ALA A 268 -18.19 6.93 2.51
CA ALA A 268 -17.63 8.12 1.86
C ALA A 268 -17.02 9.11 2.87
N GLY A 269 -17.62 9.23 4.07
CA GLY A 269 -17.09 10.04 5.17
C GLY A 269 -15.72 9.55 5.67
N PHE A 270 -15.53 8.23 5.79
CA PHE A 270 -14.22 7.65 6.10
C PHE A 270 -13.20 7.89 4.97
N ALA A 271 -13.61 7.77 3.70
CA ALA A 271 -12.75 8.07 2.56
C ALA A 271 -12.36 9.55 2.51
N LEU A 272 -13.29 10.46 2.80
CA LEU A 272 -13.03 11.90 2.93
C LEU A 272 -12.06 12.20 4.08
N ALA A 273 -12.27 11.57 5.24
CA ALA A 273 -11.35 11.71 6.38
C ALA A 273 -9.95 11.23 6.01
N SER A 274 -9.84 10.08 5.34
CA SER A 274 -8.58 9.56 4.79
C SER A 274 -7.92 10.57 3.86
N PHE A 275 -8.66 11.14 2.90
CA PHE A 275 -8.17 12.15 1.97
C PHE A 275 -7.66 13.42 2.68
N VAL A 276 -8.43 13.95 3.63
CA VAL A 276 -8.04 15.14 4.40
C VAL A 276 -6.79 14.87 5.24
N VAL A 277 -6.71 13.71 5.90
CA VAL A 277 -5.51 13.32 6.65
C VAL A 277 -4.31 13.21 5.71
N LEU A 278 -4.48 12.64 4.51
CA LEU A 278 -3.43 12.54 3.51
C LEU A 278 -2.95 13.94 3.14
N LEU A 279 -3.83 14.85 2.71
CA LEU A 279 -3.46 16.23 2.38
C LEU A 279 -2.70 16.93 3.52
N CYS A 280 -3.11 16.72 4.77
CA CYS A 280 -2.45 17.28 5.95
C CYS A 280 -1.15 16.54 6.38
N SER A 281 -0.80 15.44 5.72
CA SER A 281 0.37 14.61 6.03
C SER A 281 1.59 14.89 5.15
N TRP A 282 1.51 15.84 4.19
CA TRP A 282 2.58 16.16 3.24
C TRP A 282 3.98 16.25 3.87
N HIS A 283 4.12 17.02 4.95
CA HIS A 283 5.42 17.18 5.63
C HIS A 283 5.96 15.87 6.22
N GLN A 284 5.08 15.00 6.73
CA GLN A 284 5.45 13.69 7.26
C GLN A 284 5.83 12.74 6.12
N ALA A 285 5.06 12.75 5.03
CA ALA A 285 5.36 11.96 3.84
C ALA A 285 6.72 12.33 3.24
N VAL A 286 7.02 13.63 3.13
CA VAL A 286 8.35 14.13 2.68
C VAL A 286 9.46 13.67 3.63
N ALA A 287 9.29 13.84 4.95
CA ALA A 287 10.30 13.43 5.93
C ALA A 287 10.59 11.92 5.86
N ARG A 288 9.54 11.11 5.74
CA ARG A 288 9.62 9.65 5.60
C ARG A 288 10.31 9.25 4.29
N HIS A 289 10.01 9.93 3.18
CA HIS A 289 10.70 9.70 1.91
C HIS A 289 12.21 10.02 1.99
N ILE A 290 12.59 11.11 2.64
CA ILE A 290 14.01 11.50 2.83
C ILE A 290 14.76 10.43 3.65
N ILE A 291 14.14 9.93 4.72
CA ILE A 291 14.71 8.85 5.54
C ILE A 291 14.86 7.56 4.71
N ARG A 292 13.82 7.14 3.97
CA ARG A 292 13.83 5.91 3.14
C ARG A 292 14.82 5.97 1.97
N SER A 293 14.97 7.13 1.34
CA SER A 293 15.85 7.33 0.17
C SER A 293 17.33 7.37 0.54
N GLY A 294 17.68 7.36 1.84
CA GLY A 294 19.06 7.28 2.27
C GLY A 294 19.86 8.49 1.86
N CYS A 295 19.34 9.71 2.02
CA CYS A 295 20.17 10.91 2.14
C CYS A 295 21.03 10.88 3.44
N THR A 296 21.77 9.79 3.61
CA THR A 296 23.09 9.72 4.21
C THR A 296 24.19 10.04 3.18
N ASP A 297 23.86 10.68 2.05
CA ASP A 297 24.81 11.56 1.32
C ASP A 297 24.88 12.96 1.97
N GLY A 298 24.68 12.99 3.29
CA GLY A 298 24.93 14.09 4.21
C GLY A 298 26.07 13.74 5.17
N ALA A 299 27.11 13.04 4.71
CA ALA A 299 28.42 13.34 5.24
C ALA A 299 28.69 14.83 4.92
N SER A 300 28.70 15.65 5.97
CA SER A 300 28.83 17.11 6.00
C SER A 300 27.57 17.93 5.73
N TRP A 301 26.73 18.13 6.75
CA TRP A 301 26.08 19.44 6.95
C TRP A 301 25.97 19.91 8.40
N LEU A 302 26.40 19.12 9.38
CA LEU A 302 26.79 19.61 10.69
C LEU A 302 28.08 18.88 11.10
N GLY A 303 29.09 19.64 11.48
CA GLY A 303 30.41 19.16 11.89
C GLY A 303 30.41 18.43 13.23
N GLU A 304 29.57 17.40 13.37
CA GLU A 304 29.67 16.42 14.43
C GLU A 304 29.75 15.04 13.79
N ARG A 305 30.82 14.35 14.15
CA ARG A 305 31.22 13.05 13.63
C ARG A 305 30.01 12.11 13.65
N CYS A 306 29.78 11.40 12.54
CA CYS A 306 29.15 10.09 12.62
C CYS A 306 29.99 9.28 13.61
N ILE A 307 29.56 9.21 14.86
CA ILE A 307 30.02 8.18 15.76
C ILE A 307 29.39 6.92 15.18
N PRO A 308 30.17 5.99 14.60
CA PRO A 308 29.62 4.67 14.32
C PRO A 308 29.05 4.18 15.64
N GLU A 309 27.75 3.88 15.66
CA GLU A 309 27.16 3.12 16.74
C GLU A 309 28.13 1.96 17.02
N PRO A 310 28.66 1.82 18.25
CA PRO A 310 29.45 0.64 18.57
C PRO A 310 28.55 -0.53 18.23
N GLN A 311 29.04 -1.40 17.35
CA GLN A 311 28.41 -2.69 17.11
C GLN A 311 28.15 -3.26 18.50
N ALA A 312 26.87 -3.32 18.89
CA ALA A 312 26.49 -4.04 20.08
C ALA A 312 27.00 -5.45 19.84
N GLU A 313 28.13 -5.76 20.48
CA GLU A 313 28.66 -7.10 20.56
C GLU A 313 27.48 -7.98 20.94
N ALA A 314 27.24 -9.01 20.12
CA ALA A 314 26.30 -10.06 20.47
C ALA A 314 26.61 -10.46 21.92
N PRO A 315 25.61 -10.55 22.81
CA PRO A 315 25.87 -10.96 24.18
C PRO A 315 26.67 -12.25 24.13
N ALA A 316 27.85 -12.21 24.73
CA ALA A 316 28.72 -13.36 24.90
C ALA A 316 27.87 -14.50 25.44
N CYS A 317 28.00 -15.67 24.81
CA CYS A 317 27.47 -16.93 25.31
C CYS A 317 27.86 -17.06 26.79
N LEU A 318 26.88 -16.88 27.69
CA LEU A 318 27.00 -17.41 29.04
C LEU A 318 26.80 -18.91 28.91
N GLY A 319 27.93 -19.63 28.97
CA GLY A 319 27.90 -21.06 29.19
C GLY A 319 27.27 -21.36 30.55
N ALA A 320 26.27 -22.22 30.52
CA ALA A 320 25.92 -23.19 31.56
C ALA A 320 25.37 -24.42 30.85
#